data_AF-A0A349CXL6-F1
#
_entry.id   AF-A0A349CXL6-F1
#
_cell.length_a   1.000
_cell.length_b   1.000
_cell.length_c   1.000
_cell.angle_alpha   90.00
_cell.angle_beta   90.00
_cell.angle_gamma   90.00
#
_symmetry.space_group_name_H-M   'P 1'
#
loop_
_entity.id
_entity.type
_entity.pdbx_description
1 polymer ?
#
loop_
_entity_poly.entity_id
_entity_poly.type
_entity_poly.pdbx_seq_one_letter_code
_entity_poly.pdbx_strand_id
1 'polypeptide(L)'
;MLVTRPNRDRTRDRAVDDDRGAALISVLIVSLVLGVIAVGLSSAVVNTTLTTSGVRATLEARAAADAGMAEAVAAAKGGDLCDATVPDGALDTGAAYTASLTCADDGSTVTLTATGTADGTSATVQAVYALVAETIEAVDPSLTPVGLVLYDASTMGQVTLLAHGGNEPQVVAVTGTFGCRLGIPGNLLVGGNVTSSDGCNVSGDIYAGGTVTFNGGATTVLGDILAA
;
A
#
# COMPACT_ATOMS: atom_id res chain seq x y z
N MET A 1 52.85 98.48 -44.04
CA MET A 1 51.65 97.90 -43.43
C MET A 1 51.39 96.56 -44.08
N LEU A 2 51.70 95.44 -43.43
CA LEU A 2 51.04 94.16 -43.65
C LEU A 2 51.37 93.25 -42.45
N VAL A 3 50.32 92.88 -41.72
CA VAL A 3 50.36 92.09 -40.49
C VAL A 3 50.19 90.62 -40.87
N THR A 4 51.17 89.79 -40.57
CA THR A 4 51.12 88.33 -40.69
C THR A 4 50.33 87.74 -39.52
N ARG A 5 49.22 87.04 -39.82
CA ARG A 5 48.44 86.28 -38.82
C ARG A 5 48.94 84.82 -38.74
N PRO A 6 49.00 84.22 -37.55
CA PRO A 6 49.36 82.81 -37.40
C PRO A 6 48.19 81.89 -37.78
N ASN A 7 48.50 80.87 -38.56
CA ASN A 7 47.58 79.83 -38.98
C ASN A 7 47.32 78.89 -37.79
N ARG A 8 46.06 78.81 -37.35
CA ARG A 8 45.63 77.99 -36.20
C ARG A 8 45.30 76.60 -36.71
N ASP A 9 45.98 75.59 -36.15
CA ASP A 9 45.71 74.17 -36.38
C ASP A 9 44.22 73.84 -36.26
N ARG A 10 43.67 73.26 -37.34
CA ARG A 10 42.34 72.66 -37.40
C ARG A 10 42.49 71.16 -37.67
N THR A 11 42.86 70.41 -36.64
CA THR A 11 42.92 68.94 -36.69
C THR A 11 42.37 68.34 -35.40
N ARG A 12 41.17 68.78 -34.96
CA ARG A 12 40.60 68.25 -33.71
C ARG A 12 39.10 67.97 -33.68
N ASP A 13 38.44 67.79 -34.83
CA ASP A 13 37.00 67.47 -34.87
C ASP A 13 36.63 66.19 -35.64
N ARG A 14 37.59 65.39 -36.12
CA ARG A 14 37.26 64.11 -36.80
C ARG A 14 37.19 62.88 -35.87
N ALA A 15 37.59 63.00 -34.61
CA ALA A 15 37.59 61.85 -33.70
C ALA A 15 36.22 61.55 -33.06
N VAL A 16 35.29 62.50 -33.06
CA VAL A 16 34.03 62.38 -32.29
C VAL A 16 32.90 61.66 -33.06
N ASP A 17 32.93 61.65 -34.39
CA ASP A 17 31.90 61.00 -35.20
C ASP A 17 32.15 59.49 -35.42
N ASP A 18 33.42 59.04 -35.46
CA ASP A 18 33.74 57.60 -35.56
C ASP A 18 33.37 56.83 -34.28
N ASP A 19 33.46 57.46 -33.12
CA ASP A 19 33.06 56.86 -31.83
C ASP A 19 31.56 56.60 -31.74
N ARG A 20 30.71 57.40 -32.42
CA ARG A 20 29.25 57.21 -32.44
C ARG A 20 28.84 56.01 -33.29
N GLY A 21 29.53 55.76 -34.40
CA GLY A 21 29.33 54.57 -35.24
C GLY A 21 29.84 53.30 -34.57
N ALA A 22 31.02 53.36 -33.96
CA ALA A 22 31.61 52.23 -33.23
C ALA A 22 30.81 51.86 -31.97
N ALA A 23 30.30 52.87 -31.23
CA ALA A 23 29.45 52.63 -30.05
C ALA A 23 28.16 51.89 -30.41
N LEU A 24 27.47 52.29 -31.49
CA LEU A 24 26.25 51.60 -31.95
C LEU A 24 26.50 50.14 -32.33
N ILE A 25 27.62 49.85 -33.00
CA ILE A 25 28.00 48.48 -33.36
C ILE A 25 28.28 47.66 -32.09
N SER A 26 29.00 48.22 -31.12
CA SER A 26 29.31 47.51 -29.86
C SER A 26 28.04 47.18 -29.07
N VAL A 27 27.09 48.12 -28.98
CA VAL A 27 25.81 47.91 -28.29
C VAL A 27 24.96 46.87 -29.02
N LEU A 28 24.96 46.89 -30.36
CA LEU A 28 24.21 45.92 -31.15
C LEU A 28 24.76 44.50 -30.92
N ILE A 29 26.08 44.32 -30.94
CA ILE A 29 26.72 43.02 -30.64
C ILE A 29 26.40 42.58 -29.21
N VAL A 30 26.52 43.46 -28.21
CA VAL A 30 26.21 43.14 -26.83
C VAL A 30 24.73 42.75 -26.68
N SER A 31 23.81 43.48 -27.31
CA SER A 31 22.38 43.18 -27.26
C SER A 31 22.04 41.85 -27.94
N LEU A 32 22.73 41.51 -29.03
CA LEU A 32 22.56 40.24 -29.74
C LEU A 32 23.09 39.08 -28.89
N VAL A 33 24.26 39.23 -28.27
CA VAL A 33 24.83 38.22 -27.37
C VAL A 33 23.92 38.01 -26.15
N LEU A 34 23.47 39.09 -25.51
CA LEU A 34 22.54 39.01 -24.39
C LEU A 34 21.20 38.37 -24.79
N GLY A 35 20.69 38.67 -25.98
CA GLY A 35 19.47 38.06 -26.51
C GLY A 35 19.62 36.55 -26.70
N VAL A 36 20.74 36.09 -27.29
CA VAL A 36 21.02 34.65 -27.47
C VAL A 36 21.16 33.95 -26.12
N ILE A 37 21.85 34.57 -25.15
CA ILE A 37 21.98 34.02 -23.80
C ILE A 37 20.61 33.91 -23.11
N ALA A 38 19.78 34.96 -23.20
CA ALA A 38 18.44 34.97 -22.58
C ALA A 38 17.53 33.89 -23.15
N VAL A 39 17.55 33.67 -24.48
CA VAL A 39 16.77 32.61 -25.14
C VAL A 39 17.30 31.24 -24.73
N GLY A 40 18.62 31.05 -24.66
CA GLY A 40 19.23 29.79 -24.25
C GLY A 40 18.92 29.41 -22.79
N LEU A 41 18.92 30.38 -21.87
CA LEU A 41 18.52 30.15 -20.48
C LEU A 41 17.03 29.84 -20.37
N SER A 42 16.19 30.53 -21.15
CA SER A 42 14.74 30.29 -21.16
C SER A 42 14.40 28.87 -21.64
N SER A 43 15.06 28.39 -22.70
CA SER A 43 14.82 27.03 -23.21
C SER A 43 15.33 25.96 -22.24
N ALA A 44 16.47 26.18 -21.59
CA ALA A 44 16.99 25.28 -20.57
C ALA A 44 16.03 25.16 -19.38
N VAL A 45 15.53 26.29 -18.85
CA VAL A 45 14.57 26.30 -17.74
C VAL A 45 13.27 25.59 -18.11
N VAL A 46 12.71 25.84 -19.30
CA VAL A 46 11.48 25.17 -19.74
C VAL A 46 11.70 23.66 -19.86
N ASN A 47 12.80 23.22 -20.47
CA ASN A 47 13.10 21.80 -20.61
C ASN A 47 13.31 21.11 -19.25
N THR A 48 14.05 21.73 -18.33
CA THR A 48 14.24 21.21 -16.97
C THR A 48 12.92 21.18 -16.19
N THR A 49 12.07 22.20 -16.33
CA THR A 49 10.76 22.25 -15.66
C THR A 49 9.83 21.14 -16.15
N LEU A 50 9.75 20.92 -17.46
CA LEU A 50 8.98 19.83 -18.05
C LEU A 50 9.48 18.45 -17.60
N THR A 51 10.81 18.26 -17.57
CA THR A 51 11.42 17.01 -17.10
C THR A 51 11.12 16.77 -15.62
N THR A 52 11.25 17.80 -14.79
CA THR A 52 11.02 17.70 -13.34
C THR A 52 9.55 17.43 -13.03
N SER A 53 8.63 18.09 -13.73
CA SER A 53 7.18 17.87 -13.57
C SER A 53 6.77 16.46 -13.99
N GLY A 54 7.33 15.95 -15.10
CA GLY A 54 7.06 14.58 -15.54
C GLY A 54 7.58 13.52 -14.57
N VAL A 55 8.78 13.71 -14.01
CA VAL A 55 9.33 12.81 -12.98
C VAL A 55 8.47 12.84 -11.72
N ARG A 56 8.02 14.02 -11.30
CA ARG A 56 7.14 14.16 -10.14
C ARG A 56 5.80 13.44 -10.36
N ALA A 57 5.12 13.68 -11.49
CA ALA A 57 3.86 13.01 -11.82
C ALA A 57 4.03 11.47 -11.88
N THR A 58 5.16 10.99 -12.39
CA THR A 58 5.47 9.54 -12.41
C THR A 58 5.63 8.98 -10.99
N LEU A 59 6.33 9.69 -10.11
CA LEU A 59 6.51 9.27 -8.72
C LEU A 59 5.19 9.31 -7.93
N GLU A 60 4.36 10.33 -8.15
CA GLU A 60 3.04 10.45 -7.51
C GLU A 60 2.08 9.36 -8.01
N ALA A 61 2.07 9.06 -9.31
CA ALA A 61 1.31 7.95 -9.87
C ALA A 61 1.77 6.61 -9.29
N ARG A 62 3.08 6.43 -9.10
CA ARG A 62 3.62 5.21 -8.49
C ARG A 62 3.22 5.08 -7.01
N ALA A 63 3.33 6.16 -6.24
CA ALA A 63 2.92 6.19 -4.85
C ALA A 63 1.42 5.90 -4.69
N ALA A 64 0.58 6.43 -5.58
CA ALA A 64 -0.85 6.12 -5.62
C ALA A 64 -1.10 4.63 -5.91
N ALA A 65 -0.36 4.04 -6.86
CA ALA A 65 -0.47 2.62 -7.16
C ALA A 65 -0.05 1.74 -5.96
N ASP A 66 1.02 2.10 -5.26
CA ASP A 66 1.48 1.39 -4.06
C ASP A 66 0.47 1.51 -2.90
N ALA A 67 -0.21 2.66 -2.76
CA ALA A 67 -1.32 2.83 -1.82
C ALA A 67 -2.52 1.93 -2.18
N GLY A 68 -2.91 1.89 -3.46
CA GLY A 68 -3.96 0.99 -3.94
C GLY A 68 -3.62 -0.50 -3.75
N MET A 69 -2.35 -0.87 -3.89
CA MET A 69 -1.88 -2.22 -3.57
C MET A 69 -2.05 -2.56 -2.08
N ALA A 70 -1.78 -1.61 -1.18
CA ALA A 70 -1.97 -1.83 0.25
C ALA A 70 -3.45 -2.09 0.59
N GLU A 71 -4.36 -1.34 -0.04
CA GLU A 71 -5.81 -1.54 0.12
C GLU A 71 -6.26 -2.88 -0.45
N ALA A 72 -5.76 -3.26 -1.63
CA ALA A 72 -6.04 -4.58 -2.22
C ALA A 72 -5.57 -5.74 -1.32
N VAL A 73 -4.40 -5.60 -0.68
CA VAL A 73 -3.90 -6.58 0.28
C VAL A 73 -4.73 -6.60 1.58
N ALA A 74 -5.22 -5.45 2.02
CA ALA A 74 -6.09 -5.38 3.20
C ALA A 74 -7.44 -6.05 2.91
N ALA A 75 -8.05 -5.78 1.76
CA ALA A 75 -9.28 -6.44 1.30
C ALA A 75 -9.10 -7.95 1.18
N ALA A 76 -7.94 -8.39 0.65
CA ALA A 76 -7.58 -9.81 0.57
C ALA A 76 -7.54 -10.53 1.92
N LYS A 77 -7.29 -9.82 3.03
CA LYS A 77 -7.24 -10.39 4.38
C LYS A 77 -8.58 -10.36 5.10
N GLY A 78 -9.57 -9.64 4.58
CA GLY A 78 -10.82 -9.32 5.29
C GLY A 78 -11.96 -10.32 5.12
N GLY A 79 -11.81 -11.37 4.28
CA GLY A 79 -12.88 -12.32 4.00
C GLY A 79 -12.65 -13.13 2.73
N ASP A 80 -13.73 -13.41 1.99
CA ASP A 80 -13.66 -14.17 0.72
C ASP A 80 -12.85 -13.39 -0.33
N LEU A 81 -11.65 -13.90 -0.62
CA LEU A 81 -10.64 -13.29 -1.48
C LEU A 81 -11.15 -12.97 -2.89
N CYS A 82 -12.05 -13.81 -3.43
CA CYS A 82 -12.50 -13.69 -4.82
C CYS A 82 -13.75 -12.82 -4.98
N ASP A 83 -14.49 -12.59 -3.89
CA ASP A 83 -15.64 -11.69 -3.84
C ASP A 83 -15.31 -10.32 -3.21
N ALA A 84 -14.07 -10.14 -2.74
CA ALA A 84 -13.60 -8.90 -2.16
C ALA A 84 -13.60 -7.76 -3.19
N THR A 85 -14.33 -6.69 -2.88
CA THR A 85 -14.32 -5.45 -3.66
C THR A 85 -13.34 -4.46 -3.04
N VAL A 86 -12.42 -3.92 -3.85
CA VAL A 86 -11.49 -2.87 -3.41
C VAL A 86 -12.04 -1.53 -3.85
N PRO A 87 -12.28 -0.59 -2.91
CA PRO A 87 -12.72 0.74 -3.28
C PRO A 87 -11.59 1.54 -3.96
N ASP A 88 -11.96 2.29 -4.99
CA ASP A 88 -11.09 3.30 -5.57
C ASP A 88 -10.82 4.42 -4.54
N GLY A 89 -9.63 5.00 -4.59
CA GLY A 89 -9.22 6.03 -3.63
C GLY A 89 -8.51 7.20 -4.29
N ALA A 90 -8.55 8.33 -3.61
CA ALA A 90 -7.84 9.55 -3.99
C ALA A 90 -6.93 10.00 -2.84
N LEU A 91 -5.75 10.48 -3.20
CA LEU A 91 -4.79 11.09 -2.30
C LEU A 91 -5.02 12.61 -2.27
N ASP A 92 -4.68 13.24 -1.14
CA ASP A 92 -4.79 14.70 -0.95
C ASP A 92 -3.96 15.51 -1.96
N THR A 93 -3.01 14.88 -2.64
CA THR A 93 -2.17 15.48 -3.68
C THR A 93 -2.87 15.59 -5.04
N GLY A 94 -4.10 15.07 -5.19
CA GLY A 94 -4.82 15.02 -6.46
C GLY A 94 -4.52 13.78 -7.31
N ALA A 95 -3.65 12.89 -6.82
CA ALA A 95 -3.44 11.57 -7.42
C ALA A 95 -4.55 10.60 -6.99
N ALA A 96 -4.94 9.68 -7.87
CA ALA A 96 -5.98 8.69 -7.60
C ALA A 96 -5.50 7.29 -7.95
N TYR A 97 -6.04 6.27 -7.30
CA TYR A 97 -5.77 4.88 -7.60
C TYR A 97 -7.06 4.10 -7.84
N THR A 98 -6.95 3.10 -8.70
CA THR A 98 -7.91 2.01 -8.83
C THR A 98 -7.21 0.71 -8.50
N ALA A 99 -7.87 -0.19 -7.80
CA ALA A 99 -7.31 -1.49 -7.47
C ALA A 99 -8.33 -2.60 -7.63
N SER A 100 -7.87 -3.79 -8.01
CA SER A 100 -8.72 -4.94 -8.27
C SER A 100 -8.02 -6.24 -7.89
N LEU A 101 -8.80 -7.21 -7.45
CA LEU A 101 -8.36 -8.60 -7.32
C LEU A 101 -8.98 -9.42 -8.44
N THR A 102 -8.22 -10.39 -8.94
CA THR A 102 -8.72 -11.34 -9.93
C THR A 102 -8.21 -12.72 -9.56
N CYS A 103 -9.13 -13.61 -9.21
CA CYS A 103 -8.81 -15.01 -9.01
C CYS A 103 -8.71 -15.73 -10.36
N ALA A 104 -7.74 -16.63 -10.48
CA ALA A 104 -7.68 -17.53 -11.62
C ALA A 104 -8.83 -18.54 -11.57
N ASP A 105 -9.31 -18.99 -12.74
CA ASP A 105 -10.45 -19.90 -12.87
C ASP A 105 -10.24 -21.25 -12.15
N ASP A 106 -8.97 -21.63 -11.95
CA ASP A 106 -8.55 -22.83 -11.25
C ASP A 106 -8.42 -22.66 -9.73
N GLY A 107 -8.65 -21.45 -9.22
CA GLY A 107 -8.53 -21.10 -7.80
C GLY A 107 -7.11 -21.18 -7.24
N SER A 108 -6.09 -21.34 -8.10
CA SER A 108 -4.71 -21.58 -7.66
C SER A 108 -3.95 -20.30 -7.36
N THR A 109 -4.38 -19.18 -7.93
CA THR A 109 -3.69 -17.89 -7.81
C THR A 109 -4.69 -16.74 -7.73
N VAL A 110 -4.28 -15.69 -7.01
CA VAL A 110 -4.95 -14.38 -7.02
C VAL A 110 -3.97 -13.34 -7.51
N THR A 111 -4.44 -12.52 -8.44
CA THR A 111 -3.70 -11.40 -8.99
C THR A 111 -4.28 -10.12 -8.43
N LEU A 112 -3.46 -9.37 -7.69
CA LEU A 112 -3.77 -8.01 -7.24
C LEU A 112 -3.18 -7.06 -8.26
N THR A 113 -4.00 -6.14 -8.75
CA THR A 113 -3.56 -5.08 -9.67
C THR A 113 -4.00 -3.74 -9.11
N ALA A 114 -3.08 -2.79 -9.02
CA ALA A 114 -3.39 -1.41 -8.67
C ALA A 114 -2.80 -0.46 -9.71
N THR A 115 -3.58 0.52 -10.15
CA THR A 115 -3.16 1.56 -11.08
C THR A 115 -3.32 2.91 -10.41
N GLY A 116 -2.21 3.60 -10.22
CA GLY A 116 -2.19 4.98 -9.76
C GLY A 116 -2.12 5.94 -10.93
N THR A 117 -2.76 7.09 -10.79
CA THR A 117 -2.85 8.16 -11.79
C THR A 117 -2.56 9.51 -11.14
N ALA A 118 -1.71 10.31 -11.77
CA ALA A 118 -1.39 11.67 -11.33
C ALA A 118 -1.06 12.53 -12.56
N ASP A 119 -1.72 13.68 -12.70
CA ASP A 119 -1.53 14.64 -13.81
C ASP A 119 -1.47 13.99 -15.21
N GLY A 120 -2.36 13.02 -15.47
CA GLY A 120 -2.44 12.28 -16.74
C GLY A 120 -1.37 11.21 -16.95
N THR A 121 -0.45 11.04 -16.00
CA THR A 121 0.51 9.92 -15.95
C THR A 121 -0.09 8.78 -15.16
N SER A 122 0.15 7.54 -15.59
CA SER A 122 -0.27 6.33 -14.88
C SER A 122 0.89 5.41 -14.56
N ALA A 123 0.78 4.69 -13.45
CA ALA A 123 1.69 3.62 -13.06
C ALA A 123 0.86 2.44 -12.55
N THR A 124 1.15 1.25 -13.06
CA THR A 124 0.47 0.01 -12.64
C THR A 124 1.44 -0.87 -11.87
N VAL A 125 0.94 -1.45 -10.78
CA VAL A 125 1.61 -2.43 -9.94
C VAL A 125 0.77 -3.68 -9.93
N GLN A 126 1.42 -4.83 -10.07
CA GLN A 126 0.78 -6.11 -10.07
C GLN A 126 1.56 -7.07 -9.16
N ALA A 127 0.83 -7.83 -8.35
CA ALA A 127 1.36 -8.91 -7.55
C ALA A 127 0.49 -10.15 -7.75
N VAL A 128 1.15 -11.29 -7.93
CA VAL A 128 0.49 -12.60 -8.09
C VAL A 128 0.85 -13.45 -6.88
N TYR A 129 -0.17 -13.94 -6.19
CA TYR A 129 -0.02 -14.82 -5.04
C TYR A 129 -0.60 -16.18 -5.37
N ALA A 130 0.04 -17.24 -4.88
CA ALA A 130 -0.54 -18.57 -4.90
C ALA A 130 -1.57 -18.69 -3.77
N LEU A 131 -2.78 -19.13 -4.10
CA LEU A 131 -3.74 -19.57 -3.10
C LEU A 131 -3.37 -20.99 -2.71
N VAL A 132 -2.69 -21.10 -1.57
CA VAL A 132 -2.57 -22.38 -0.89
C VAL A 132 -3.84 -22.49 -0.06
N ALA A 133 -4.80 -23.28 -0.56
CA ALA A 133 -5.91 -23.69 0.27
C ALA A 133 -5.32 -24.40 1.48
N GLU A 134 -5.44 -23.79 2.65
CA GLU A 134 -5.20 -24.52 3.89
C GLU A 134 -6.34 -25.55 3.96
N THR A 135 -6.06 -26.76 3.48
CA THR A 135 -6.91 -27.89 3.80
C THR A 135 -6.80 -28.05 5.30
N ILE A 136 -7.75 -27.46 6.02
CA ILE A 136 -8.08 -27.87 7.37
C ILE A 136 -8.62 -29.29 7.21
N GLU A 137 -7.72 -30.26 7.10
CA GLU A 137 -8.07 -31.63 7.42
C GLU A 137 -8.52 -31.54 8.88
N ALA A 138 -9.83 -31.66 9.11
CA ALA A 138 -10.34 -32.00 10.41
C ALA A 138 -9.56 -33.23 10.84
N VAL A 139 -8.59 -33.03 11.74
CA VAL A 139 -7.72 -34.09 12.23
C VAL A 139 -8.63 -35.22 12.66
N ASP A 140 -8.48 -36.39 12.04
CA ASP A 140 -9.16 -37.58 12.48
C ASP A 140 -8.87 -37.73 13.98
N PRO A 141 -9.87 -37.61 14.87
CA PRO A 141 -9.67 -37.58 16.32
C PRO A 141 -9.09 -38.90 16.84
N SER A 142 -8.89 -39.91 15.99
CA SER A 142 -8.19 -41.16 16.33
C SER A 142 -6.66 -41.06 16.40
N LEU A 143 -6.04 -39.94 15.97
CA LEU A 143 -4.58 -39.87 15.80
C LEU A 143 -3.80 -38.92 16.73
N THR A 144 -4.42 -38.23 17.69
CA THR A 144 -3.67 -37.55 18.77
C THR A 144 -3.95 -38.20 20.13
N PRO A 145 -2.92 -38.77 20.80
CA PRO A 145 -3.07 -39.22 22.17
C PRO A 145 -3.25 -37.96 23.04
N VAL A 146 -4.34 -37.91 23.80
CA VAL A 146 -4.76 -36.85 24.74
C VAL A 146 -5.66 -35.73 24.16
N GLY A 147 -6.74 -36.11 23.48
CA GLY A 147 -7.86 -35.21 23.15
C GLY A 147 -9.18 -35.64 23.80
N LEU A 148 -9.94 -34.70 24.37
CA LEU A 148 -11.34 -34.95 24.76
C LEU A 148 -12.23 -34.78 23.53
N VAL A 149 -12.85 -35.87 23.07
CA VAL A 149 -13.76 -35.86 21.92
C VAL A 149 -15.21 -35.82 22.40
N LEU A 150 -15.95 -34.79 21.99
CA LEU A 150 -17.34 -34.55 22.35
C LEU A 150 -18.20 -34.65 21.08
N TYR A 151 -19.06 -35.67 21.00
CA TYR A 151 -19.90 -35.89 19.82
C TYR A 151 -21.14 -34.99 19.78
N ASP A 152 -21.64 -34.54 20.94
CA ASP A 152 -22.75 -33.60 21.08
C ASP A 152 -22.51 -32.68 22.29
N ALA A 153 -21.93 -31.50 22.03
CA ALA A 153 -21.58 -30.55 23.08
C ALA A 153 -22.74 -29.62 23.48
N SER A 154 -23.91 -29.74 22.84
CA SER A 154 -25.02 -28.79 22.98
C SER A 154 -25.62 -28.72 24.40
N THR A 155 -25.41 -29.76 25.21
CA THR A 155 -25.98 -29.91 26.56
C THR A 155 -24.94 -30.17 27.65
N MET A 156 -23.65 -30.09 27.33
CA MET A 156 -22.61 -30.41 28.31
C MET A 156 -22.45 -29.29 29.33
N GLY A 157 -22.47 -29.68 30.62
CA GLY A 157 -22.13 -28.80 31.74
C GLY A 157 -20.63 -28.47 31.79
N GLN A 158 -20.19 -27.78 32.85
CA GLN A 158 -18.79 -27.38 33.00
C GLN A 158 -17.84 -28.59 32.97
N VAL A 159 -16.97 -28.65 31.95
CA VAL A 159 -15.84 -29.58 31.88
C VAL A 159 -14.57 -28.81 32.23
N THR A 160 -13.92 -29.19 33.32
CA THR A 160 -12.60 -28.64 33.69
C THR A 160 -11.51 -29.57 33.18
N LEU A 161 -10.68 -29.07 32.28
CA LEU A 161 -9.52 -29.79 31.76
C LEU A 161 -8.28 -29.34 32.51
N LEU A 162 -7.60 -30.28 33.15
CA LEU A 162 -6.32 -30.02 33.82
C LEU A 162 -5.20 -30.61 32.98
N ALA A 163 -4.18 -29.80 32.69
CA ALA A 163 -2.93 -30.30 32.14
C ALA A 163 -2.26 -31.22 33.19
N HIS A 164 -1.82 -32.41 32.75
CA HIS A 164 -1.09 -33.33 33.60
C HIS A 164 0.27 -33.65 32.97
N GLY A 165 1.35 -33.43 33.72
CA GLY A 165 2.70 -33.76 33.27
C GLY A 165 3.23 -32.92 32.10
N GLY A 166 2.71 -31.71 31.89
CA GLY A 166 3.15 -30.83 30.78
C GLY A 166 2.47 -31.11 29.44
N ASN A 167 1.49 -32.02 29.38
CA ASN A 167 0.66 -32.21 28.20
C ASN A 167 -0.62 -31.37 28.34
N GLU A 168 -0.83 -30.49 27.38
CA GLU A 168 -2.04 -29.67 27.28
C GLU A 168 -3.13 -30.47 26.55
N PRO A 169 -4.30 -30.72 27.17
CA PRO A 169 -5.38 -31.44 26.52
C PRO A 169 -5.96 -30.66 25.33
N GLN A 170 -6.14 -31.35 24.20
CA GLN A 170 -6.87 -30.82 23.05
C GLN A 170 -8.37 -31.09 23.21
N VAL A 171 -9.23 -30.16 22.78
CA VAL A 171 -10.69 -30.35 22.81
C VAL A 171 -11.23 -30.43 21.40
N VAL A 172 -11.91 -31.53 21.09
CA VAL A 172 -12.54 -31.75 19.79
C VAL A 172 -14.05 -31.92 19.98
N ALA A 173 -14.84 -30.93 19.61
CA ALA A 173 -16.29 -31.02 19.49
C ALA A 173 -16.65 -31.37 18.05
N VAL A 174 -17.09 -32.61 17.82
CA VAL A 174 -17.27 -33.18 16.48
C VAL A 174 -18.47 -32.58 15.76
N THR A 175 -19.58 -32.34 16.48
CA THR A 175 -20.78 -31.74 15.89
C THR A 175 -21.49 -30.80 16.87
N GLY A 176 -22.12 -29.75 16.33
CA GLY A 176 -22.96 -28.82 17.10
C GLY A 176 -22.28 -27.50 17.49
N THR A 177 -22.93 -26.77 18.40
CA THR A 177 -22.42 -25.51 18.96
C THR A 177 -21.68 -25.78 20.26
N PHE A 178 -20.47 -25.25 20.42
CA PHE A 178 -19.69 -25.35 21.66
C PHE A 178 -19.79 -24.05 22.48
N GLY A 179 -20.18 -24.15 23.75
CA GLY A 179 -20.23 -23.04 24.69
C GLY A 179 -18.99 -22.99 25.58
N CYS A 180 -18.04 -22.10 25.30
CA CYS A 180 -16.85 -21.90 26.13
C CYS A 180 -17.13 -20.97 27.32
N ARG A 181 -16.88 -21.44 28.54
CA ARG A 181 -16.98 -20.65 29.78
C ARG A 181 -15.80 -20.83 30.74
N LEU A 182 -14.73 -21.47 30.27
CA LEU A 182 -13.59 -21.94 31.07
C LEU A 182 -12.29 -21.84 30.27
N GLY A 183 -11.16 -21.93 30.96
CA GLY A 183 -9.85 -22.01 30.34
C GLY A 183 -9.63 -23.34 29.62
N ILE A 184 -9.26 -23.28 28.34
CA ILE A 184 -8.83 -24.40 27.52
C ILE A 184 -7.32 -24.24 27.29
N PRO A 185 -6.49 -25.10 27.89
CA PRO A 185 -5.03 -24.97 27.80
C PRO A 185 -4.45 -25.38 26.43
N GLY A 186 -5.26 -25.87 25.49
CA GLY A 186 -4.81 -26.28 24.15
C GLY A 186 -5.75 -25.80 23.05
N ASN A 187 -5.67 -26.46 21.89
CA ASN A 187 -6.48 -26.13 20.72
C ASN A 187 -7.94 -26.57 20.90
N LEU A 188 -8.84 -25.78 20.34
CA LEU A 188 -10.28 -26.03 20.31
C LEU A 188 -10.72 -26.28 18.86
N LEU A 189 -11.17 -27.50 18.56
CA LEU A 189 -11.70 -27.87 17.25
C LEU A 189 -13.21 -28.11 17.36
N VAL A 190 -14.02 -27.39 16.60
CA VAL A 190 -15.49 -27.45 16.67
C VAL A 190 -16.07 -27.56 15.26
N GLY A 191 -16.82 -28.62 14.98
CA GLY A 191 -17.45 -28.83 13.67
C GLY A 191 -18.60 -27.85 13.35
N GLY A 192 -19.07 -27.05 14.32
CA GLY A 192 -20.10 -26.02 14.14
C GLY A 192 -19.72 -24.69 14.78
N ASN A 193 -20.68 -23.99 15.38
CA ASN A 193 -20.44 -22.66 15.96
C ASN A 193 -19.71 -22.72 17.31
N VAL A 194 -18.87 -21.71 17.59
CA VAL A 194 -18.29 -21.49 18.91
C VAL A 194 -18.96 -20.28 19.54
N THR A 195 -19.43 -20.41 20.77
CA THR A 195 -19.94 -19.29 21.57
C THR A 195 -19.10 -19.18 22.83
N SER A 196 -18.45 -18.04 23.03
CA SER A 196 -17.71 -17.74 24.25
C SER A 196 -18.56 -16.93 25.22
N SER A 197 -18.35 -17.15 26.50
CA SER A 197 -18.85 -16.34 27.62
C SER A 197 -17.72 -16.04 28.60
N ASP A 198 -18.00 -15.23 29.62
CA ASP A 198 -16.99 -14.79 30.59
C ASP A 198 -16.16 -15.96 31.15
N GLY A 199 -14.83 -15.83 31.08
CA GLY A 199 -13.89 -16.84 31.59
C GLY A 199 -13.43 -17.87 30.55
N CYS A 200 -13.83 -17.74 29.28
CA CYS A 200 -13.22 -18.52 28.21
C CYS A 200 -11.79 -18.04 27.95
N ASN A 201 -10.79 -18.86 28.24
CA ASN A 201 -9.40 -18.55 27.93
C ASN A 201 -8.78 -19.69 27.14
N VAL A 202 -8.61 -19.52 25.83
CA VAL A 202 -8.02 -20.54 24.96
C VAL A 202 -6.54 -20.22 24.79
N SER A 203 -5.67 -21.13 25.24
CA SER A 203 -4.22 -20.94 25.12
C SER A 203 -3.68 -21.31 23.73
N GLY A 204 -4.44 -22.09 22.96
CA GLY A 204 -4.12 -22.46 21.59
C GLY A 204 -5.06 -21.82 20.57
N ASP A 205 -5.15 -22.47 19.41
CA ASP A 205 -5.95 -22.02 18.27
C ASP A 205 -7.41 -22.48 18.38
N ILE A 206 -8.32 -21.73 17.77
CA ILE A 206 -9.74 -22.08 17.62
C ILE A 206 -10.03 -22.38 16.16
N TYR A 207 -10.49 -23.59 15.87
CA TYR A 207 -10.99 -24.02 14.57
C TYR A 207 -12.49 -24.28 14.66
N ALA A 208 -13.29 -23.47 13.98
CA ALA A 208 -14.74 -23.60 13.92
C ALA A 208 -15.21 -23.85 12.48
N GLY A 209 -16.01 -24.90 12.28
CA GLY A 209 -16.72 -25.13 11.01
C GLY A 209 -17.94 -24.23 10.80
N GLY A 210 -18.17 -23.29 11.72
CA GLY A 210 -19.19 -22.25 11.66
C GLY A 210 -18.68 -20.95 12.26
N THR A 211 -19.60 -20.12 12.75
CA THR A 211 -19.25 -18.82 13.34
C THR A 211 -18.64 -18.92 14.74
N VAL A 212 -17.70 -18.02 15.06
CA VAL A 212 -17.16 -17.83 16.41
C VAL A 212 -17.73 -16.52 16.98
N THR A 213 -18.52 -16.62 18.05
CA THR A 213 -19.17 -15.47 18.70
C THR A 213 -18.66 -15.29 20.12
N PHE A 214 -18.17 -14.10 20.46
CA PHE A 214 -17.72 -13.75 21.80
C PHE A 214 -18.79 -12.95 22.55
N ASN A 215 -19.45 -13.55 23.54
CA ASN A 215 -20.54 -12.96 24.33
C ASN A 215 -20.14 -12.67 25.79
N GLY A 216 -18.86 -12.37 26.06
CA GLY A 216 -18.35 -12.06 27.40
C GLY A 216 -17.25 -11.00 27.38
N GLY A 217 -17.10 -10.25 28.46
CA GLY A 217 -16.10 -9.18 28.60
C GLY A 217 -14.68 -9.68 28.90
N ALA A 218 -14.51 -10.95 29.28
CA ALA A 218 -13.22 -11.55 29.63
C ALA A 218 -12.97 -12.86 28.85
N THR A 219 -12.97 -12.78 27.51
CA THR A 219 -12.46 -13.87 26.66
C THR A 219 -11.05 -13.54 26.19
N THR A 220 -10.13 -14.49 26.34
CA THR A 220 -8.77 -14.39 25.79
C THR A 220 -8.48 -15.60 24.92
N VAL A 221 -7.95 -15.37 23.73
CA VAL A 221 -7.46 -16.40 22.82
C VAL A 221 -6.02 -16.03 22.51
N LEU A 222 -5.08 -16.92 22.86
CA LEU A 222 -3.65 -16.68 22.66
C LEU A 222 -3.16 -17.15 21.29
N GLY A 223 -3.90 -18.04 20.63
CA GLY A 223 -3.65 -18.49 19.26
C GLY A 223 -4.54 -17.80 18.23
N ASP A 224 -4.58 -18.39 17.04
CA ASP A 224 -5.36 -17.91 15.90
C ASP A 224 -6.81 -18.40 15.96
N ILE A 225 -7.71 -17.65 15.32
CA ILE A 225 -9.13 -18.00 15.20
C ILE A 225 -9.45 -18.21 13.73
N LEU A 226 -9.78 -19.45 13.38
CA LEU A 226 -10.19 -19.85 12.04
C LEU A 226 -11.66 -20.29 12.09
N ALA A 227 -12.50 -19.63 11.30
CA ALA A 227 -13.93 -19.87 11.22
C ALA A 227 -14.35 -19.96 9.74
N ALA A 228 -15.22 -20.93 9.41
CA ALA A 228 -15.77 -21.15 8.07
C ALA A 228 -17.29 -20.91 8.01
#